data_AF-A0A0G0YTH5-F1
#
_entry.id   AF-A0A0G0YTH5-F1
#
_cell.length_a   1.000
_cell.length_b   1.000
_cell.length_c   1.000
_cell.angle_alpha   90.00
_cell.angle_beta   90.00
_cell.angle_gamma   90.00
#
_symmetry.space_group_name_H-M   'P 1'
#
loop_
_entity.id
_entity.type
_entity.pdbx_description
1 polymer ?
#
loop_
_entity_poly.entity_id
_entity_poly.type
_entity_poly.pdbx_seq_one_letter_code
_entity_poly.pdbx_strand_id
1 'polypeptide(L)'
;MKLIAKILLVLISIPVILMCLLSINIRLQFLSSGFWISAFEKGDVYIKTSSVIENKLITRVVAEGGKESDVTVLSGLISPSSLKYFFENNIDSLLLFANGKSLEMMVYVP
;
A
#
# COMPACT_ATOMS: atom_id res chain seq x y z
N MET A 1 47.23 7.23 -21.93
CA MET A 1 46.09 6.26 -22.00
C MET A 1 45.64 5.76 -20.63
N LYS A 2 46.50 5.21 -19.77
CA LYS A 2 46.10 4.69 -18.44
C LYS A 2 45.45 5.73 -17.52
N LEU A 3 45.91 6.98 -17.54
CA LEU A 3 45.39 8.04 -16.66
C LEU A 3 44.01 8.56 -17.10
N ILE A 4 43.81 8.73 -18.41
CA ILE A 4 42.51 9.08 -19.02
C ILE A 4 41.48 7.97 -18.78
N ALA A 5 41.87 6.70 -18.98
CA ALA A 5 41.00 5.57 -18.70
C ALA A 5 40.58 5.51 -17.22
N LYS A 6 41.51 5.77 -16.29
CA LYS A 6 41.19 5.85 -14.85
C LYS A 6 40.20 6.97 -14.52
N ILE A 7 40.39 8.16 -15.09
CA ILE A 7 39.47 9.29 -14.89
C ILE A 7 38.07 8.94 -15.42
N LEU A 8 37.99 8.38 -16.63
CA LEU A 8 36.72 7.95 -17.22
C LEU A 8 36.01 6.90 -16.35
N LEU A 9 36.78 5.96 -15.79
CA LEU A 9 36.25 4.91 -14.92
C LEU A 9 35.66 5.48 -13.64
N VAL A 10 36.33 6.44 -13.01
CA VAL A 10 35.80 7.16 -11.83
C VAL A 10 34.53 7.93 -12.19
N LEU A 11 34.52 8.59 -13.34
CA LEU A 11 33.40 9.43 -13.79
C LEU A 11 32.14 8.62 -14.09
N ILE A 12 32.28 7.36 -14.55
CA ILE A 12 31.16 6.44 -14.79
C ILE A 12 30.76 5.70 -13.52
N SER A 13 31.71 5.31 -12.66
CA SER A 13 31.41 4.52 -11.46
C SER A 13 30.62 5.32 -10.42
N ILE A 14 30.88 6.62 -10.26
CA ILE A 14 30.11 7.48 -9.34
C ILE A 14 28.59 7.47 -9.64
N PRO A 15 28.13 7.81 -10.86
CA PRO A 15 26.70 7.80 -11.16
C PRO A 15 26.09 6.39 -11.09
N VAL A 16 26.84 5.34 -11.46
CA VAL A 16 26.37 3.95 -11.31
C VAL A 16 26.14 3.60 -9.84
N ILE A 17 27.10 3.92 -8.95
CA ILE A 17 26.97 3.70 -7.51
C ILE A 17 25.79 4.50 -6.96
N LEU A 18 25.61 5.74 -7.39
CA LEU A 18 24.51 6.60 -6.98
C LEU A 18 23.15 5.98 -7.36
N MET A 19 23.03 5.48 -8.59
CA MET A 19 21.83 4.78 -9.07
C MET A 19 21.56 3.50 -8.28
N CYS A 20 22.59 2.72 -7.95
CA CYS A 20 22.46 1.55 -7.09
C CYS A 20 21.97 1.91 -5.68
N LEU A 21 22.53 2.95 -5.07
CA LEU A 21 22.09 3.41 -3.74
C LEU A 21 20.64 3.87 -3.74
N LEU A 22 20.23 4.63 -4.77
CA LEU A 22 18.85 5.05 -4.93
C LEU A 22 17.91 3.84 -5.10
N SER A 23 18.28 2.87 -5.94
CA SER A 23 17.48 1.66 -6.16
C SER A 23 17.31 0.84 -4.88
N ILE A 24 18.38 0.67 -4.08
CA ILE A 24 18.32 -0.02 -2.80
C ILE A 24 17.42 0.73 -1.82
N ASN A 25 17.56 2.05 -1.73
CA ASN A 25 16.76 2.86 -0.82
C ASN A 25 15.26 2.81 -1.18
N ILE A 26 14.94 2.98 -2.46
CA ILE A 26 13.56 2.88 -2.97
C ILE A 26 12.97 1.50 -2.67
N ARG A 27 13.72 0.42 -2.91
CA ARG A 27 13.29 -0.94 -2.58
C ARG A 27 13.00 -1.10 -1.08
N LEU A 28 13.87 -0.58 -0.21
CA LEU A 28 13.68 -0.65 1.23
C LEU A 28 12.47 0.17 1.71
N GLN A 29 12.19 1.30 1.08
CA GLN A 29 11.00 2.09 1.36
C GLN A 29 9.71 1.35 1.00
N PHE A 30 9.66 0.74 -0.19
CA PHE A 30 8.49 -0.05 -0.61
C PHE A 30 8.26 -1.31 0.22
N LEU A 31 9.32 -1.82 0.85
CA LEU A 31 9.26 -2.95 1.77
C LEU A 31 8.87 -2.54 3.20
N SER A 32 8.66 -1.25 3.48
CA SER A 32 8.23 -0.76 4.79
C SER A 32 6.72 -0.57 4.84
N SER A 33 6.05 -1.14 5.85
CA SER A 33 4.61 -0.95 6.07
C SER A 33 4.27 0.51 6.32
N GLY A 34 5.12 1.25 7.05
CA GLY A 34 4.92 2.67 7.33
C GLY A 34 4.83 3.54 6.07
N PHE A 35 5.57 3.20 4.99
CA PHE A 35 5.48 3.94 3.73
C PHE A 35 4.06 3.86 3.13
N TRP A 36 3.51 2.64 3.04
CA TRP A 36 2.19 2.40 2.46
C TRP A 36 1.08 2.98 3.32
N ILE A 37 1.15 2.79 4.63
CA ILE A 37 0.17 3.34 5.58
C ILE A 37 0.12 4.87 5.45
N SER A 38 1.28 5.54 5.48
CA SER A 38 1.36 6.99 5.30
C SER A 38 0.88 7.46 3.92
N ALA A 39 1.15 6.70 2.86
CA ALA A 39 0.68 7.02 1.52
C ALA A 39 -0.86 6.90 1.41
N PHE A 40 -1.45 5.89 2.08
CA PHE A 40 -2.89 5.67 2.09
C PHE A 40 -3.62 6.73 2.90
N GLU A 41 -3.06 7.12 4.05
CA GLU A 41 -3.57 8.24 4.85
C GLU A 41 -3.53 9.56 4.07
N LYS A 42 -2.39 9.91 3.48
CA LYS A 42 -2.24 11.14 2.67
C LYS A 42 -3.15 11.18 1.44
N GLY A 43 -3.49 10.01 0.90
CA GLY A 43 -4.38 9.88 -0.26
C GLY A 43 -5.87 9.83 0.07
N ASP A 44 -6.24 9.88 1.36
CA ASP A 44 -7.60 9.62 1.86
C ASP A 44 -8.18 8.29 1.36
N VAL A 45 -7.32 7.27 1.18
CA VAL A 45 -7.70 6.01 0.54
C VAL A 45 -8.82 5.31 1.32
N TYR A 46 -8.75 5.30 2.64
CA TYR A 46 -9.76 4.63 3.49
C TYR A 46 -11.14 5.28 3.34
N ILE A 47 -11.20 6.61 3.31
CA ILE A 47 -12.44 7.37 3.16
C ILE A 47 -13.03 7.16 1.76
N LYS A 48 -12.20 7.32 0.73
CA LYS A 48 -12.63 7.13 -0.66
C LYS A 48 -13.10 5.70 -0.92
N THR A 49 -12.40 4.72 -0.38
CA THR A 49 -12.76 3.30 -0.52
C THR A 49 -14.07 3.00 0.19
N SER A 50 -14.24 3.49 1.43
CA SER A 50 -15.50 3.37 2.18
C SER A 50 -16.68 3.91 1.37
N SER A 51 -16.57 5.14 0.86
CA SER A 51 -17.63 5.77 0.07
C SER A 51 -17.91 5.04 -1.25
N VAL A 52 -16.88 4.56 -1.95
CA VAL A 52 -17.06 3.79 -3.20
C VAL A 52 -17.76 2.46 -2.93
N ILE A 53 -17.40 1.74 -1.86
CA ILE A 53 -18.04 0.49 -1.49
C ILE A 53 -19.50 0.73 -1.09
N GLU A 54 -19.76 1.73 -0.26
CA GLU A 54 -21.11 2.13 0.16
C GLU A 54 -22.00 2.45 -1.04
N ASN A 55 -21.54 3.32 -1.94
CA ASN A 55 -22.29 3.68 -3.14
C ASN A 55 -22.59 2.47 -4.04
N LYS A 56 -21.63 1.54 -4.18
CA LYS A 56 -21.85 0.30 -4.95
C LYS A 56 -22.86 -0.63 -4.27
N LEU A 57 -22.83 -0.73 -2.93
CA LEU A 57 -23.80 -1.51 -2.18
C LEU A 57 -25.21 -0.93 -2.34
N ILE A 58 -25.37 0.38 -2.15
CA ILE A 58 -26.64 1.09 -2.38
C ILE A 58 -27.17 0.80 -3.78
N THR A 59 -26.32 0.95 -4.80
CA THR A 59 -26.70 0.71 -6.19
C THR A 59 -27.23 -0.71 -6.42
N ARG A 60 -26.57 -1.73 -5.83
CA ARG A 60 -27.00 -3.13 -5.95
C ARG A 60 -28.30 -3.40 -5.18
N VAL A 61 -28.41 -2.92 -3.94
CA VAL A 61 -29.60 -3.12 -3.12
C VAL A 61 -30.83 -2.52 -3.79
N VAL A 62 -30.72 -1.30 -4.32
CA VAL A 62 -31.82 -0.66 -5.05
C VAL A 62 -32.15 -1.42 -6.35
N ALA A 63 -31.13 -1.90 -7.08
CA ALA A 63 -31.36 -2.69 -8.30
C ALA A 63 -32.08 -4.03 -8.02
N GLU A 64 -31.89 -4.61 -6.83
CA GLU A 64 -32.55 -5.84 -6.38
C GLU A 64 -33.91 -5.57 -5.69
N GLY A 65 -34.37 -4.32 -5.67
CA GLY A 65 -35.69 -3.94 -5.15
C GLY A 65 -35.72 -3.57 -3.66
N GLY A 66 -34.55 -3.48 -3.00
CA GLY A 66 -34.40 -2.98 -1.63
C GLY A 66 -34.39 -1.45 -1.53
N LYS A 67 -34.18 -0.93 -0.32
CA LYS A 67 -34.10 0.51 -0.03
C LYS A 67 -32.69 0.90 0.41
N GLU A 68 -32.32 2.16 0.21
CA GLU A 68 -31.01 2.68 0.65
C GLU A 68 -30.80 2.53 2.17
N SER A 69 -31.88 2.65 2.95
CA SER A 69 -31.87 2.43 4.41
C SER A 69 -31.45 1.02 4.83
N ASP A 70 -31.51 0.05 3.92
CA ASP A 70 -31.14 -1.33 4.23
C ASP A 70 -29.60 -1.52 4.25
N VAL A 71 -28.86 -0.56 3.67
CA VAL A 71 -27.38 -0.55 3.64
C VAL A 71 -26.77 -0.09 4.96
N THR A 72 -27.52 0.59 5.82
CA THR A 72 -27.03 1.16 7.08
C THR A 72 -26.54 0.10 8.06
N VAL A 73 -26.98 -1.15 7.92
CA VAL A 73 -26.48 -2.28 8.74
C VAL A 73 -25.08 -2.72 8.30
N LEU A 74 -24.77 -2.60 7.01
CA LEU A 74 -23.48 -2.99 6.43
C LEU A 74 -22.43 -1.87 6.49
N SER A 75 -22.87 -0.61 6.61
CA SER A 75 -21.99 0.57 6.63
C SER A 75 -21.00 0.59 7.80
N GLY A 76 -21.33 -0.07 8.92
CA GLY A 76 -20.41 -0.24 10.06
C GLY A 76 -19.18 -1.08 9.73
N LEU A 77 -19.33 -2.14 8.93
CA LEU A 77 -18.23 -3.02 8.52
C LEU A 77 -17.31 -2.34 7.49
N ILE A 78 -17.88 -1.47 6.64
CA ILE A 78 -17.14 -0.75 5.59
C ILE A 78 -16.73 0.66 6.02
N SER A 79 -16.84 0.98 7.32
CA SER A 79 -16.46 2.30 7.83
C SER A 79 -14.98 2.59 7.56
N PRO A 80 -14.57 3.86 7.43
CA PRO A 80 -13.16 4.19 7.19
C PRO A 80 -12.22 3.63 8.27
N SER A 81 -12.66 3.56 9.53
CA SER A 81 -11.87 2.97 10.62
C SER A 81 -11.75 1.45 10.51
N SER A 82 -12.82 0.75 10.15
CA SER A 82 -12.79 -0.70 9.91
C SER A 82 -11.88 -1.04 8.73
N LEU A 83 -11.99 -0.29 7.63
CA LEU A 83 -11.12 -0.44 6.48
C LEU A 83 -9.66 -0.12 6.82
N LYS A 84 -9.40 0.95 7.58
CA LYS A 84 -8.05 1.28 8.03
C LYS A 84 -7.42 0.11 8.78
N TYR A 85 -8.11 -0.40 9.80
CA TYR A 85 -7.64 -1.56 10.57
C TYR A 85 -7.39 -2.79 9.66
N PHE A 86 -8.32 -3.11 8.77
CA PHE A 86 -8.17 -4.22 7.84
C PHE A 86 -6.96 -4.05 6.91
N PHE A 87 -6.80 -2.89 6.26
CA PHE A 87 -5.72 -2.64 5.32
C PHE A 87 -4.36 -2.60 6.02
N GLU A 88 -4.25 -1.91 7.16
CA GLU A 88 -2.98 -1.76 7.87
C GLU A 88 -2.44 -3.11 8.34
N ASN A 89 -3.28 -3.95 8.96
CA ASN A 89 -2.85 -5.27 9.43
C ASN A 89 -2.47 -6.20 8.27
N ASN A 90 -3.20 -6.15 7.15
CA ASN A 90 -2.84 -6.95 5.97
C ASN A 90 -1.55 -6.46 5.30
N ILE A 91 -1.35 -5.14 5.19
CA ILE A 91 -0.10 -4.56 4.64
C ILE A 91 1.09 -4.93 5.52
N ASP A 92 0.95 -4.80 6.84
CA ASP A 92 2.02 -5.13 7.77
C ASP A 92 2.37 -6.62 7.71
N SER A 93 1.36 -7.50 7.76
CA SER A 93 1.54 -8.94 7.64
C SER A 93 2.21 -9.36 6.32
N LEU A 94 1.75 -8.80 5.19
CA LEU A 94 2.31 -9.08 3.87
C LEU A 94 3.77 -8.64 3.77
N LEU A 95 4.11 -7.47 4.31
CA LEU A 95 5.46 -6.94 4.25
C LEU A 95 6.39 -7.61 5.26
N LEU A 96 5.92 -8.01 6.43
CA LEU A 96 6.68 -8.83 7.36
C LEU A 96 7.07 -10.17 6.71
N PHE A 97 6.11 -10.82 6.02
CA PHE A 97 6.37 -12.05 5.28
C PHE A 97 7.33 -11.81 4.10
N ALA A 98 7.07 -10.81 3.26
CA ALA A 98 7.92 -10.50 2.09
C ALA A 98 9.37 -10.12 2.47
N ASN A 99 9.57 -9.54 3.67
CA ASN A 99 10.89 -9.24 4.21
C ASN A 99 11.55 -10.42 4.94
N GLY A 100 10.90 -11.59 5.01
CA GLY A 100 11.40 -12.74 5.76
C GLY A 100 11.45 -12.53 7.28
N LYS A 101 10.73 -11.54 7.81
CA LYS A 101 10.59 -11.30 9.25
C LYS A 101 9.52 -12.20 9.88
N SER A 102 8.62 -12.74 9.08
CA SER A 102 7.64 -13.76 9.46
C SER A 102 7.75 -14.96 8.53
N LEU A 103 7.56 -16.16 9.08
CA LEU A 103 7.49 -17.41 8.32
C LEU A 103 6.11 -17.64 7.69
N GLU A 104 5.09 -16.95 8.19
CA GLU A 104 3.69 -17.10 7.79
C GLU A 104 3.06 -15.73 7.50
N MET A 105 2.10 -15.71 6.57
CA MET A 105 1.29 -14.54 6.27
C MET A 105 -0.08 -14.69 6.93
N MET A 106 -0.38 -13.80 7.87
CA MET A 106 -1.72 -13.69 8.44
C MET A 106 -2.59 -12.82 7.55
N VAL A 107 -3.76 -13.34 7.14
CA VAL A 107 -4.74 -12.59 6.36
C VAL A 107 -5.89 -12.21 7.28
N TYR A 108 -6.13 -10.90 7.39
CA TYR A 108 -7.25 -10.38 8.15
C TYR A 108 -8.42 -10.20 7.18
N VAL A 109 -9.63 -10.58 7.60
CA VAL A 109 -10.86 -10.41 6.82
C VAL A 109 -11.78 -9.39 7.50
N PRO A 110 -12.57 -8.61 6.73
CA PRO A 110 -13.53 -7.67 7.28
C PRO A 110 -14.68 -8.36 8.03
#